data_AF-A0A388KFC1-F1
#
_entry.id   AF-A0A388KFC1-F1
#
_cell.length_a   1.000
_cell.length_b   1.000
_cell.length_c   1.000
_cell.angle_alpha   90.00
_cell.angle_beta   90.00
_cell.angle_gamma   90.00
#
_symmetry.space_group_name_H-M   'P 1'
#
loop_
_entity.id
_entity.type
_entity.pdbx_description
1 polymer ?
#
loop_
_entity_poly.entity_id
_entity_poly.type
_entity_poly.pdbx_seq_one_letter_code
_entity_poly.pdbx_strand_id
1 'polypeptide(L)'
;MATQANGRYIDNRSCYNCGQQGHISRFCPLSDKRLNGGQASTSMAIVPAQPLMTGPSNTIGVGIVAPTFSNNYSNDKTWLRNRVATLEDIVGRIKVRHDADEAKEVAAKEEAERKKRETKEGERRLRDKKESEEQYTRMSLELSKQWDKVCEKIDKRDQGANELAKLQEEVGRLSRGKNEVSSTEATVKPTTDVDAVNKLKREQEEARVVVDRRFAMMEEKIAALIKGKEEAEANAELWKAEAHRPGNKRGNIVVCTQATQARVRPRSVSVVRTASASAGMARTEEKADPVIKGIVERHQMEINALKELCLKDVDGRIEAEKEVERLKEAMARLEMEKRQKGTNLKSRLDEAAGPSTYKPPCPPLKKKGNLTPGMQLNDREAFVQEERKNLRKKNKLEIQKICRDEGILYTTLEPTKEEIIYQRVQHMFGVDNLTKGKGKDDTVVEVTAGETEDNDVEAAVDTAAS
;
A
#
# COMPACT_ATOMS: atom_id res chain seq x y z
N MET A 1 33.90 -12.14 -23.25
CA MET A 1 33.49 -13.55 -23.24
C MET A 1 33.21 -13.95 -21.79
N ALA A 2 31.94 -14.05 -21.39
CA ALA A 2 31.57 -14.45 -20.04
C ALA A 2 30.91 -15.83 -20.10
N THR A 3 31.66 -16.84 -19.70
CA THR A 3 31.25 -18.24 -19.57
C THR A 3 30.33 -18.40 -18.36
N GLN A 4 29.05 -18.63 -18.59
CA GLN A 4 28.12 -19.11 -17.56
C GLN A 4 28.33 -20.60 -17.35
N ALA A 5 29.04 -20.95 -16.28
CA ALA A 5 29.03 -22.28 -15.70
C ALA A 5 27.72 -22.46 -14.91
N ASN A 6 26.70 -23.03 -15.55
CA ASN A 6 25.50 -23.50 -14.85
C ASN A 6 25.75 -24.91 -14.30
N GLY A 7 25.69 -25.01 -12.97
CA GLY A 7 25.80 -26.26 -12.22
C GLY A 7 24.82 -27.30 -12.76
N ARG A 8 25.37 -28.42 -13.21
CA ARG A 8 24.61 -29.61 -13.59
C ARG A 8 23.97 -30.21 -12.33
N TYR A 9 22.75 -29.79 -12.03
CA TYR A 9 21.82 -30.67 -11.32
C TYR A 9 21.56 -31.86 -12.26
N ILE A 10 22.15 -33.01 -11.94
CA ILE A 10 21.82 -34.26 -12.62
C ILE A 10 20.41 -34.59 -12.15
N ASP A 11 19.41 -34.17 -12.93
CA ASP A 11 18.03 -34.63 -12.74
C ASP A 11 18.02 -36.13 -13.02
N ASN A 12 18.09 -36.94 -11.95
CA ASN A 12 17.88 -38.39 -11.97
C ASN A 12 16.43 -38.79 -12.32
N ARG A 13 15.65 -37.87 -12.88
CA ARG A 13 14.28 -38.10 -13.30
C ARG A 13 14.31 -38.71 -14.70
N SER A 14 13.59 -39.81 -14.89
CA SER A 14 13.32 -40.38 -16.21
C SER A 14 12.43 -39.43 -17.02
N CYS A 15 12.78 -39.20 -18.27
CA CYS A 15 11.98 -38.43 -19.21
C CYS A 15 10.57 -39.02 -19.36
N TYR A 16 9.51 -38.21 -19.19
CA TYR A 16 8.13 -38.70 -19.32
C TYR A 16 7.72 -39.01 -20.77
N ASN A 17 8.53 -38.62 -21.77
CA ASN A 17 8.27 -38.94 -23.19
C ASN A 17 8.89 -40.29 -23.61
N CYS A 18 10.15 -40.57 -23.21
CA CYS A 18 10.88 -41.76 -23.65
C CYS A 18 11.33 -42.72 -22.55
N GLY A 19 11.18 -42.35 -21.27
CA GLY A 19 11.58 -43.16 -20.12
C GLY A 19 13.09 -43.15 -19.80
N GLN A 20 13.94 -42.53 -20.63
CA GLN A 20 15.39 -42.49 -20.38
C GLN A 20 15.76 -41.43 -19.33
N GLN A 21 16.78 -41.73 -18.52
CA GLN A 21 17.27 -40.83 -17.47
C GLN A 21 18.25 -39.79 -18.03
N GLY A 22 18.46 -38.68 -17.30
CA GLY A 22 19.40 -37.62 -17.65
C GLY A 22 18.80 -36.43 -18.41
N HIS A 23 17.49 -36.46 -18.71
CA HIS A 23 16.75 -35.31 -19.23
C HIS A 23 15.26 -35.40 -18.88
N ILE A 24 14.57 -34.26 -18.82
CA ILE A 24 13.11 -34.17 -18.66
C ILE A 24 12.48 -34.00 -20.05
N SER A 25 11.19 -34.29 -20.23
CA SER A 25 10.47 -34.28 -21.53
C SER A 25 10.71 -33.04 -22.40
N ARG A 26 11.00 -31.89 -21.79
CA ARG A 26 11.28 -30.63 -22.51
C ARG A 26 12.62 -30.63 -23.27
N PHE A 27 13.53 -31.52 -22.90
CA PHE A 27 14.86 -31.68 -23.51
C PHE A 27 15.01 -33.06 -24.18
N CYS A 28 13.89 -33.75 -24.47
CA CYS A 28 13.95 -35.05 -25.12
C CYS A 28 14.30 -34.89 -26.61
N PRO A 29 15.33 -35.62 -27.13
CA PRO A 29 15.68 -35.57 -28.55
C PRO A 29 14.68 -36.29 -29.44
N LEU A 30 13.74 -37.05 -28.87
CA LEU A 30 12.66 -37.74 -29.59
C LEU A 30 11.40 -36.87 -29.65
N SER A 31 10.71 -36.89 -30.78
CA SER A 31 9.43 -36.20 -30.97
C SER A 31 8.42 -36.59 -29.88
N ASP A 32 7.66 -35.61 -29.38
CA ASP A 32 6.68 -35.82 -28.32
C ASP A 32 5.58 -36.79 -28.78
N LYS A 33 5.51 -37.97 -28.15
CA LYS A 33 4.53 -39.01 -28.47
C LYS A 33 3.10 -38.54 -28.26
N ARG A 34 2.88 -37.48 -27.47
CA ARG A 34 1.54 -36.90 -27.24
C ARG A 34 0.98 -36.18 -28.46
N LEU A 35 1.83 -35.77 -29.41
CA LEU A 35 1.42 -35.02 -30.59
C LEU A 35 1.23 -35.88 -31.83
N ASN A 36 1.54 -37.18 -31.77
CA ASN A 36 1.51 -38.06 -32.96
C ASN A 36 0.64 -39.31 -32.73
N GLY A 37 -0.64 -39.10 -32.43
CA GLY A 37 -1.60 -40.18 -32.20
C GLY A 37 -3.05 -39.71 -32.27
N GLY A 38 -3.52 -39.38 -33.47
CA GLY A 38 -4.95 -39.26 -33.75
C GLY A 38 -5.61 -40.64 -33.73
N GLN A 39 -5.93 -41.14 -32.54
CA GLN A 39 -6.91 -42.19 -32.31
C GLN A 39 -7.31 -42.15 -30.83
N ALA A 40 -8.50 -41.59 -30.58
CA ALA A 40 -9.16 -41.74 -29.30
C ALA A 40 -9.45 -43.23 -29.09
N SER A 41 -8.69 -43.85 -28.19
CA SER A 41 -9.05 -45.14 -27.60
C SER A 41 -9.25 -44.91 -26.11
N THR A 42 -10.51 -44.73 -25.72
CA THR A 42 -10.96 -44.77 -24.34
C THR A 42 -10.80 -46.19 -23.82
N SER A 43 -9.63 -46.52 -23.28
CA SER A 43 -9.45 -47.69 -22.41
C SER A 43 -9.48 -47.22 -20.96
N MET A 44 -10.64 -47.37 -20.32
CA MET A 44 -10.75 -47.37 -18.87
C MET A 44 -10.11 -48.68 -18.37
N ALA A 45 -9.03 -48.56 -17.61
CA ALA A 45 -8.44 -49.69 -16.92
C ALA A 45 -9.37 -50.11 -15.77
N ILE A 46 -10.08 -51.21 -16.00
CA ILE A 46 -10.81 -51.98 -15.00
C ILE A 46 -9.78 -52.66 -14.09
N VAL A 47 -9.87 -52.39 -12.79
CA VAL A 47 -9.18 -53.15 -11.74
C VAL A 47 -9.97 -54.46 -11.54
N PRO A 48 -9.41 -55.65 -11.72
CA PRO A 48 -10.11 -56.89 -11.41
C PRO A 48 -9.95 -57.19 -9.91
N ALA A 49 -11.02 -56.98 -9.14
CA ALA A 49 -11.15 -57.60 -7.82
C ALA A 49 -11.72 -59.01 -8.01
N GLN A 50 -10.97 -60.04 -7.61
CA GLN A 50 -11.50 -61.39 -7.47
C GLN A 50 -12.15 -61.57 -6.08
N PRO A 51 -13.20 -62.42 -5.97
CA PRO A 51 -14.02 -62.55 -4.77
C PRO A 51 -13.48 -63.65 -3.84
N LEU A 52 -13.59 -63.45 -2.53
CA LEU A 52 -13.46 -64.52 -1.55
C LEU A 52 -14.73 -64.67 -0.70
N MET A 53 -15.06 -65.95 -0.53
CA MET A 53 -16.25 -66.61 -0.03
C MET A 53 -16.62 -66.39 1.45
N THR A 54 -17.94 -66.59 1.68
CA THR A 54 -18.60 -67.32 2.80
C THR A 54 -18.73 -66.71 4.20
N GLY A 55 -20.00 -66.56 4.61
CA GLY A 55 -20.50 -66.55 5.99
C GLY A 55 -22.03 -66.82 5.98
N PRO A 56 -22.59 -67.65 6.89
CA PRO A 56 -23.82 -68.39 6.61
C PRO A 56 -25.14 -67.72 7.02
N SER A 57 -26.14 -67.93 6.16
CA SER A 57 -27.52 -68.36 6.41
C SER A 57 -28.10 -68.16 7.82
N ASN A 58 -29.20 -67.39 7.89
CA ASN A 58 -30.36 -67.78 8.68
C ASN A 58 -31.66 -67.49 7.93
N THR A 59 -32.41 -68.56 7.75
CA THR A 59 -33.64 -68.76 6.98
C THR A 59 -34.84 -68.34 7.82
N ILE A 60 -35.70 -67.44 7.35
CA ILE A 60 -37.15 -67.52 7.56
C ILE A 60 -37.83 -66.96 6.30
N GLY A 61 -38.42 -67.86 5.51
CA GLY A 61 -39.30 -67.51 4.41
C GLY A 61 -40.67 -67.09 4.94
N VAL A 62 -41.16 -65.94 4.46
CA VAL A 62 -42.59 -65.65 4.38
C VAL A 62 -42.82 -64.97 3.04
N GLY A 63 -43.40 -65.72 2.10
CA GLY A 63 -43.85 -65.16 0.82
C GLY A 63 -45.05 -64.25 1.08
N ILE A 64 -44.88 -62.95 0.87
CA ILE A 64 -45.99 -62.00 0.76
C ILE A 64 -46.21 -61.78 -0.73
N VAL A 65 -47.30 -62.36 -1.24
CA VAL A 65 -47.86 -62.02 -2.55
C VAL A 65 -48.36 -60.58 -2.43
N ALA A 66 -47.62 -59.63 -3.02
CA ALA A 66 -48.10 -58.26 -3.16
C ALA A 66 -49.25 -58.26 -4.17
N PRO A 67 -50.43 -57.71 -3.84
CA PRO A 67 -51.47 -57.51 -4.83
C PRO A 67 -50.95 -56.45 -5.81
N THR A 68 -50.86 -56.82 -7.08
CA THR A 68 -50.73 -55.89 -8.20
C THR A 68 -51.94 -54.96 -8.20
N PHE A 69 -51.82 -53.82 -7.53
CA PHE A 69 -52.75 -52.73 -7.68
C PHE A 69 -52.60 -52.15 -9.08
N SER A 70 -53.69 -52.26 -9.82
CA SER A 70 -53.91 -51.67 -11.13
C SER A 70 -53.49 -50.20 -11.12
N ASN A 71 -52.52 -49.92 -11.98
CA ASN A 71 -51.85 -48.64 -12.15
C ASN A 71 -52.79 -47.71 -12.93
N ASN A 72 -53.60 -46.91 -12.24
CA ASN A 72 -54.51 -45.97 -12.89
C ASN A 72 -54.60 -44.61 -12.18
N TYR A 73 -53.46 -43.92 -12.03
CA TYR A 73 -53.39 -42.47 -11.76
C TYR A 73 -52.16 -41.87 -12.45
N SER A 74 -52.27 -41.61 -13.75
CA SER A 74 -51.17 -41.14 -14.62
C SER A 74 -51.01 -39.62 -14.72
N ASN A 75 -51.62 -38.80 -13.85
CA ASN A 75 -51.52 -37.34 -13.93
C ASN A 75 -50.89 -36.64 -12.71
N ASP A 76 -50.57 -37.35 -11.62
CA ASP A 76 -50.13 -36.71 -10.36
C ASP A 76 -48.59 -36.57 -10.24
N LYS A 77 -47.83 -37.39 -10.98
CA LYS A 77 -46.35 -37.35 -10.99
C LYS A 77 -45.79 -36.10 -11.69
N THR A 78 -46.55 -35.52 -12.62
CA THR A 78 -46.16 -34.33 -13.38
C THR A 78 -46.17 -33.07 -12.50
N TRP A 79 -47.13 -32.98 -11.58
CA TRP A 79 -47.26 -31.84 -10.66
C TRP A 79 -46.12 -31.78 -9.63
N LEU A 80 -45.79 -32.91 -8.99
CA LEU A 80 -44.66 -33.00 -8.07
C LEU A 80 -43.33 -32.71 -8.77
N ARG A 81 -43.14 -33.25 -9.98
CA ARG A 81 -41.92 -33.00 -10.78
C ARG A 81 -41.76 -31.52 -11.14
N ASN A 82 -42.85 -30.85 -11.52
CA ASN A 82 -42.82 -29.41 -11.83
C ASN A 82 -42.54 -28.56 -10.59
N ARG A 83 -43.10 -28.92 -9.42
CA ARG A 83 -42.83 -28.19 -8.16
C ARG A 83 -41.39 -28.36 -7.69
N VAL A 84 -40.82 -29.56 -7.83
CA VAL A 84 -39.40 -29.82 -7.54
C VAL A 84 -38.51 -29.01 -8.49
N ALA A 85 -38.80 -28.99 -9.79
CA ALA A 85 -38.04 -28.19 -10.75
C ALA A 85 -38.07 -26.68 -10.43
N THR A 86 -39.21 -26.13 -10.00
CA THR A 86 -39.32 -24.73 -9.57
C THR A 86 -38.52 -24.46 -8.29
N LEU A 87 -38.51 -25.40 -7.34
CA LEU A 87 -37.71 -25.27 -6.12
C LEU A 87 -36.20 -25.36 -6.42
N GLU A 88 -35.80 -26.27 -7.29
CA GLU A 88 -34.42 -26.39 -7.76
C GLU A 88 -33.94 -25.10 -8.44
N ASP A 89 -34.79 -24.49 -9.28
CA ASP A 89 -34.50 -23.19 -9.91
C ASP A 89 -34.39 -22.04 -8.89
N ILE A 90 -35.29 -22.00 -7.88
CA ILE A 90 -35.23 -21.00 -6.82
C ILE A 90 -33.95 -21.17 -5.97
N VAL A 91 -33.62 -22.39 -5.57
CA VAL A 91 -32.40 -22.70 -4.81
C VAL A 91 -31.15 -22.40 -5.63
N GLY A 92 -31.15 -22.73 -6.92
CA GLY A 92 -30.09 -22.36 -7.86
C GLY A 92 -29.88 -20.85 -7.92
N ARG A 93 -30.96 -20.07 -8.05
CA ARG A 93 -30.89 -18.60 -8.02
C ARG A 93 -30.40 -18.04 -6.69
N ILE A 94 -30.75 -18.65 -5.55
CA ILE A 94 -30.24 -18.25 -4.23
C ILE A 94 -28.73 -18.52 -4.15
N LYS A 95 -28.28 -19.70 -4.58
CA LYS A 95 -26.86 -20.06 -4.59
C LYS A 95 -26.03 -19.13 -5.46
N VAL A 96 -26.49 -18.84 -6.68
CA VAL A 96 -25.79 -17.90 -7.58
C VAL A 96 -25.66 -16.51 -6.96
N ARG A 97 -26.69 -16.03 -6.24
CA ARG A 97 -26.59 -14.74 -5.53
C ARG A 97 -25.60 -14.79 -4.37
N HIS A 98 -25.63 -15.86 -3.57
CA HIS A 98 -24.70 -16.04 -2.46
C HIS A 98 -23.25 -16.11 -2.95
N ASP A 99 -22.97 -16.95 -3.94
CA ASP A 99 -21.64 -17.09 -4.53
C ASP A 99 -21.17 -15.75 -5.15
N ALA A 100 -22.09 -14.98 -5.76
CA ALA A 100 -21.78 -13.66 -6.27
C ALA A 100 -21.50 -12.62 -5.17
N ASP A 101 -22.19 -12.70 -4.04
CA ASP A 101 -21.99 -11.79 -2.90
C ASP A 101 -20.71 -12.13 -2.13
N GLU A 102 -20.38 -13.42 -1.97
CA GLU A 102 -19.08 -13.87 -1.47
C GLU A 102 -17.94 -13.40 -2.39
N ALA A 103 -18.12 -13.54 -3.71
CA ALA A 103 -17.13 -13.07 -4.68
C ALA A 103 -16.92 -11.54 -4.61
N LYS A 104 -18.01 -10.76 -4.43
CA LYS A 104 -17.90 -9.31 -4.22
C LYS A 104 -17.20 -8.97 -2.92
N GLU A 105 -17.46 -9.71 -1.84
CA GLU A 105 -16.80 -9.46 -0.55
C GLU A 105 -15.29 -9.75 -0.63
N VAL A 106 -14.89 -10.84 -1.29
CA VAL A 106 -13.48 -11.15 -1.55
C VAL A 106 -12.84 -10.07 -2.41
N ALA A 107 -13.48 -9.66 -3.51
CA ALA A 107 -12.98 -8.60 -4.38
C ALA A 107 -12.83 -7.26 -3.63
N ALA A 108 -13.78 -6.91 -2.76
CA ALA A 108 -13.72 -5.70 -1.94
C ALA A 108 -12.55 -5.74 -0.93
N LYS A 109 -12.28 -6.91 -0.32
CA LYS A 109 -11.13 -7.10 0.58
C LYS A 109 -9.80 -6.97 -0.18
N GLU A 110 -9.70 -7.56 -1.36
CA GLU A 110 -8.50 -7.44 -2.21
C GLU A 110 -8.27 -6.00 -2.69
N GLU A 111 -9.32 -5.27 -3.07
CA GLU A 111 -9.20 -3.87 -3.48
C GLU A 111 -8.80 -2.96 -2.30
N ALA A 112 -9.36 -3.20 -1.11
CA ALA A 112 -8.98 -2.46 0.10
C ALA A 112 -7.52 -2.72 0.49
N GLU A 113 -7.05 -3.96 0.33
CA GLU A 113 -5.66 -4.33 0.57
C GLU A 113 -4.71 -3.68 -0.44
N ARG A 114 -5.10 -3.66 -1.72
CA ARG A 114 -4.36 -2.95 -2.79
C ARG A 114 -4.25 -1.45 -2.50
N LYS A 115 -5.35 -0.79 -2.14
CA LYS A 115 -5.35 0.63 -1.75
C LYS A 115 -4.43 0.88 -0.55
N LYS A 116 -4.43 -0.02 0.44
CA LYS A 116 -3.52 0.08 1.59
C LYS A 116 -2.04 -0.08 1.19
N ARG A 117 -1.72 -0.90 0.18
CA ARG A 117 -0.36 -0.99 -0.38
C ARG A 117 0.02 0.29 -1.11
N GLU A 118 -0.88 0.83 -1.91
CA GLU A 118 -0.68 2.09 -2.65
C GLU A 118 -0.46 3.29 -1.72
N THR A 119 -1.24 3.43 -0.65
CA THR A 119 -1.06 4.52 0.33
C THR A 119 0.28 4.41 1.06
N LYS A 120 0.65 3.21 1.53
CA LYS A 120 1.95 2.97 2.17
C LYS A 120 3.14 3.24 1.25
N GLU A 121 3.01 2.86 -0.01
CA GLU A 121 4.00 3.14 -1.05
C GLU A 121 4.10 4.65 -1.32
N GLY A 122 2.95 5.32 -1.45
CA GLY A 122 2.88 6.78 -1.59
C GLY A 122 3.52 7.52 -0.42
N GLU A 123 3.27 7.08 0.81
CA GLU A 123 3.93 7.62 2.02
C GLU A 123 5.44 7.39 2.02
N ARG A 124 5.93 6.23 1.53
CA ARG A 124 7.37 5.98 1.41
C ARG A 124 7.99 6.96 0.41
N ARG A 125 7.38 7.11 -0.76
CA ARG A 125 7.85 8.07 -1.79
C ARG A 125 7.86 9.50 -1.28
N LEU A 126 6.87 9.89 -0.49
CA LEU A 126 6.83 11.23 0.09
C LEU A 126 7.95 11.43 1.13
N ARG A 127 8.24 10.42 1.96
CA ARG A 127 9.39 10.46 2.89
C ARG A 127 10.71 10.57 2.13
N ASP A 128 10.92 9.76 1.10
CA ASP A 128 12.15 9.78 0.30
C ASP A 128 12.33 11.14 -0.41
N LYS A 129 11.23 11.71 -0.93
CA LYS A 129 11.22 13.06 -1.52
C LYS A 129 11.57 14.12 -0.46
N LYS A 130 10.94 14.06 0.71
CA LYS A 130 11.21 15.00 1.80
C LYS A 130 12.65 14.90 2.28
N GLU A 131 13.19 13.69 2.42
CA GLU A 131 14.60 13.48 2.79
C GLU A 131 15.54 14.07 1.75
N SER A 132 15.24 13.89 0.46
CA SER A 132 16.02 14.48 -0.64
C SER A 132 16.00 16.01 -0.60
N GLU A 133 14.84 16.62 -0.34
CA GLU A 133 14.68 18.06 -0.16
C GLU A 133 15.40 18.57 1.10
N GLU A 134 15.33 17.83 2.21
CA GLU A 134 16.07 18.11 3.45
C GLU A 134 17.59 17.98 3.27
N GLN A 135 18.06 17.06 2.42
CA GLN A 135 19.47 16.97 2.04
C GLN A 135 19.90 18.16 1.19
N TYR A 136 19.10 18.53 0.18
CA TYR A 136 19.38 19.67 -0.68
C TYR A 136 19.44 20.99 0.11
N THR A 137 18.48 21.21 1.00
CA THR A 137 18.43 22.39 1.87
C THR A 137 19.60 22.43 2.85
N ARG A 138 19.98 21.29 3.45
CA ARG A 138 21.19 21.19 4.29
C ARG A 138 22.45 21.59 3.51
N MET A 139 22.63 21.05 2.31
CA MET A 139 23.77 21.38 1.45
C MET A 139 23.75 22.86 1.05
N SER A 140 22.59 23.41 0.68
CA SER A 140 22.44 24.83 0.35
C SER A 140 22.79 25.73 1.53
N LEU A 141 22.39 25.35 2.75
CA LEU A 141 22.69 26.10 3.97
C LEU A 141 24.18 26.04 4.32
N GLU A 142 24.82 24.89 4.11
CA GLU A 142 26.27 24.75 4.27
C GLU A 142 27.04 25.61 3.27
N LEU A 143 26.62 25.61 2.00
CA LEU A 143 27.19 26.48 0.96
C LEU A 143 27.00 27.96 1.32
N SER A 144 25.80 28.35 1.78
CA SER A 144 25.54 29.72 2.25
C SER A 144 26.48 30.10 3.39
N LYS A 145 26.63 29.24 4.41
CA LYS A 145 27.53 29.49 5.55
C LYS A 145 28.99 29.59 5.13
N GLN A 146 29.43 28.82 4.14
CA GLN A 146 30.78 28.96 3.59
C GLN A 146 30.94 30.29 2.85
N TRP A 147 29.91 30.72 2.13
CA TRP A 147 29.90 32.02 1.47
C TRP A 147 29.95 33.16 2.51
N ASP A 148 29.12 33.15 3.56
CA ASP A 148 29.18 34.18 4.61
C ASP A 148 30.59 34.34 5.21
N LYS A 149 31.30 33.23 5.45
CA LYS A 149 32.70 33.25 5.91
C LYS A 149 33.68 33.88 4.92
N VAL A 150 33.46 33.70 3.62
CA VAL A 150 34.29 34.32 2.58
C VAL A 150 33.96 35.81 2.45
N CYS A 151 32.68 36.20 2.54
CA CYS A 151 32.26 37.60 2.64
C CYS A 151 32.96 38.30 3.81
N GLU A 152 32.91 37.73 5.02
CA GLU A 152 33.59 38.30 6.19
C GLU A 152 35.10 38.47 6.00
N LYS A 153 35.75 37.54 5.31
CA LYS A 153 37.19 37.64 5.00
C LYS A 153 37.49 38.75 4.02
N ILE A 154 36.61 38.95 3.03
CA ILE A 154 36.72 40.06 2.07
C ILE A 154 36.55 41.38 2.82
N ASP A 155 35.53 41.51 3.67
CA ASP A 155 35.30 42.72 4.47
C ASP A 155 36.48 43.07 5.37
N LYS A 156 37.08 42.07 6.05
CA LYS A 156 38.28 42.26 6.88
C LYS A 156 39.50 42.67 6.06
N ARG A 157 39.68 42.09 4.87
CA ARG A 157 40.77 42.47 3.97
C ARG A 157 40.59 43.90 3.47
N ASP A 158 39.36 44.29 3.15
CA ASP A 158 39.07 45.62 2.63
C ASP A 158 39.18 46.68 3.75
N GLN A 159 38.83 46.35 4.99
CA GLN A 159 39.14 47.18 6.18
C GLN A 159 40.64 47.37 6.37
N GLY A 160 41.43 46.29 6.35
CA GLY A 160 42.89 46.37 6.43
C GLY A 160 43.51 47.15 5.28
N ALA A 161 42.99 47.02 4.05
CA ALA A 161 43.43 47.81 2.90
C ALA A 161 43.12 49.31 3.08
N ASN A 162 41.96 49.65 3.64
CA ASN A 162 41.59 51.03 3.95
C ASN A 162 42.48 51.63 5.06
N GLU A 163 42.83 50.86 6.09
CA GLU A 163 43.76 51.30 7.13
C GLU A 163 45.18 51.49 6.59
N LEU A 164 45.67 50.56 5.76
CA LEU A 164 46.95 50.70 5.07
C LEU A 164 46.98 51.95 4.18
N ALA A 165 45.89 52.23 3.44
CA ALA A 165 45.78 53.44 2.63
C ALA A 165 45.86 54.72 3.50
N LYS A 166 45.18 54.75 4.65
CA LYS A 166 45.27 55.88 5.60
C LYS A 166 46.67 56.07 6.16
N LEU A 167 47.34 54.98 6.57
CA LEU A 167 48.71 55.04 7.09
C LEU A 167 49.69 55.49 6.01
N GLN A 168 49.52 55.03 4.76
CA GLN A 168 50.32 55.51 3.63
C GLN A 168 50.13 57.02 3.37
N GLU A 169 48.89 57.52 3.45
CA GLU A 169 48.60 58.95 3.33
C GLU A 169 49.26 59.76 4.46
N GLU A 170 49.18 59.27 5.71
CA GLU A 170 49.77 59.91 6.87
C GLU A 170 51.31 59.92 6.80
N VAL A 171 51.94 58.82 6.39
CA VAL A 171 53.39 58.76 6.10
C VAL A 171 53.76 59.74 4.99
N GLY A 172 52.95 59.82 3.93
CA GLY A 172 53.14 60.79 2.84
C GLY A 172 52.99 62.26 3.29
N ARG A 173 52.14 62.53 4.27
CA ARG A 173 51.98 63.85 4.90
C ARG A 173 53.17 64.21 5.80
N LEU A 174 53.63 63.27 6.62
CA LEU A 174 54.80 63.46 7.49
C LEU A 174 56.11 63.62 6.70
N SER A 175 56.29 62.85 5.62
CA SER A 175 57.42 63.02 4.69
C SER A 175 57.39 64.38 3.98
N ARG A 176 56.20 64.92 3.68
CA ARG A 176 56.06 66.28 3.12
C ARG A 176 56.40 67.38 4.13
N GLY A 177 56.03 67.22 5.40
CA GLY A 177 56.37 68.18 6.47
C GLY A 177 57.86 68.18 6.86
N LYS A 178 58.59 67.08 6.62
CA LYS A 178 60.03 66.98 6.93
C LYS A 178 60.94 67.68 5.89
N ASN A 179 60.38 68.12 4.76
CA ASN A 179 61.09 68.85 3.70
C ASN A 179 61.05 70.38 3.84
N GLU A 180 60.48 70.95 4.91
CA GLU A 180 60.50 72.41 5.15
C GLU A 180 61.71 72.89 5.98
N VAL A 181 62.55 72.00 6.51
CA VAL A 181 63.79 72.36 7.21
C VAL A 181 64.95 71.45 6.79
N SER A 182 65.33 71.48 5.52
CA SER A 182 66.72 71.29 5.07
C SER A 182 66.83 71.63 3.58
N SER A 183 67.74 72.54 3.27
CA SER A 183 67.97 73.09 1.94
C SER A 183 68.67 72.10 0.99
N THR A 184 68.53 72.39 -0.31
CA THR A 184 69.28 71.92 -1.47
C THR A 184 69.22 70.43 -1.84
N GLU A 185 68.76 70.18 -3.08
CA GLU A 185 69.33 69.25 -4.07
C GLU A 185 68.36 68.22 -4.70
N ALA A 186 68.36 68.24 -6.04
CA ALA A 186 67.96 67.20 -7.00
C ALA A 186 66.50 66.72 -7.09
N THR A 187 65.85 67.16 -8.17
CA THR A 187 64.75 66.48 -8.88
C THR A 187 65.05 64.99 -9.13
N VAL A 188 64.41 64.07 -8.40
CA VAL A 188 64.23 62.67 -8.82
C VAL A 188 62.81 62.19 -8.50
N LYS A 189 61.97 62.32 -9.53
CA LYS A 189 60.78 61.56 -9.97
C LYS A 189 59.98 60.68 -8.96
N PRO A 190 58.65 60.89 -8.84
CA PRO A 190 57.70 59.97 -8.18
C PRO A 190 57.28 58.76 -9.05
N THR A 191 58.08 58.37 -10.05
CA THR A 191 57.67 57.36 -11.05
C THR A 191 57.65 55.93 -10.50
N THR A 192 58.49 55.61 -9.52
CA THR A 192 58.67 54.24 -9.02
C THR A 192 57.46 53.68 -8.26
N ASP A 193 56.69 54.53 -7.57
CA ASP A 193 55.51 54.09 -6.81
C ASP A 193 54.30 53.85 -7.71
N VAL A 194 54.12 54.69 -8.74
CA VAL A 194 53.13 54.49 -9.81
C VAL A 194 53.42 53.19 -10.58
N ASP A 195 54.68 52.91 -10.86
CA ASP A 195 55.11 51.67 -11.52
C ASP A 195 54.83 50.42 -10.65
N ALA A 196 54.98 50.53 -9.33
CA ALA A 196 54.67 49.45 -8.38
C ALA A 196 53.16 49.18 -8.28
N VAL A 197 52.33 50.22 -8.21
CA VAL A 197 50.86 50.09 -8.23
C VAL A 197 50.38 49.50 -9.55
N ASN A 198 50.97 49.93 -10.68
CA ASN A 198 50.66 49.35 -11.98
C ASN A 198 51.07 47.88 -12.11
N LYS A 199 52.16 47.47 -11.44
CA LYS A 199 52.57 46.06 -11.34
C LYS A 199 51.58 45.23 -10.53
N LEU A 200 51.15 45.72 -9.37
CA LEU A 200 50.12 45.06 -8.55
C LEU A 200 48.77 44.94 -9.26
N LYS A 201 48.34 45.96 -10.01
CA LYS A 201 47.11 45.90 -10.81
C LYS A 201 47.19 44.82 -11.90
N ARG A 202 48.36 44.69 -12.56
CA ARG A 202 48.60 43.62 -13.54
C ARG A 202 48.58 42.25 -12.87
N GLU A 203 49.22 42.08 -11.72
CA GLU A 203 49.20 40.80 -10.98
C GLU A 203 47.78 40.44 -10.49
N GLN A 204 46.97 41.42 -10.09
CA GLN A 204 45.58 41.19 -9.72
C GLN A 204 44.73 40.77 -10.92
N GLU A 205 44.94 41.40 -12.08
CA GLU A 205 44.25 41.04 -13.32
C GLU A 205 44.68 39.66 -13.82
N GLU A 206 45.98 39.34 -13.78
CA GLU A 206 46.49 38.01 -14.11
C GLU A 206 45.89 36.93 -13.20
N ALA A 207 45.76 37.20 -11.88
CA ALA A 207 45.10 36.29 -10.96
C ALA A 207 43.60 36.11 -11.27
N ARG A 208 42.90 37.18 -11.68
CA ARG A 208 41.50 37.10 -12.13
C ARG A 208 41.38 36.24 -13.40
N VAL A 209 42.22 36.48 -14.40
CA VAL A 209 42.25 35.71 -15.65
C VAL A 209 42.53 34.21 -15.40
N VAL A 210 43.41 33.87 -14.45
CA VAL A 210 43.68 32.47 -14.08
C VAL A 210 42.44 31.81 -13.47
N VAL A 211 41.72 32.52 -12.60
CA VAL A 211 40.49 32.04 -11.96
C VAL A 211 39.37 31.88 -13.00
N ASP A 212 39.17 32.88 -13.87
CA ASP A 212 38.16 32.85 -14.93
C ASP A 212 38.42 31.71 -15.91
N ARG A 213 39.69 31.47 -16.26
CA ARG A 213 40.07 30.31 -17.09
C ARG A 213 39.73 28.99 -16.41
N ARG A 214 39.92 28.88 -15.09
CA ARG A 214 39.55 27.69 -14.32
C ARG A 214 38.03 27.49 -14.28
N PHE A 215 37.26 28.57 -14.12
CA PHE A 215 35.81 28.52 -14.19
C PHE A 215 35.32 28.09 -15.57
N ALA A 216 35.83 28.71 -16.65
CA ALA A 216 35.49 28.32 -18.02
C ALA A 216 35.75 26.84 -18.30
N MET A 217 36.88 26.29 -17.83
CA MET A 217 37.15 24.85 -17.95
C MET A 217 36.17 23.97 -17.15
N MET A 218 35.70 24.43 -15.98
CA MET A 218 34.69 23.70 -15.21
C MET A 218 33.31 23.79 -15.86
N GLU A 219 32.93 24.95 -16.38
CA GLU A 219 31.69 25.16 -17.14
C GLU A 219 31.66 24.29 -18.39
N GLU A 220 32.77 24.19 -19.12
CA GLU A 220 32.90 23.29 -20.27
C GLU A 220 32.70 21.82 -19.87
N LYS A 221 33.30 21.38 -18.75
CA LYS A 221 33.10 20.02 -18.23
C LYS A 221 31.64 19.76 -17.83
N ILE A 222 31.00 20.72 -17.17
CA ILE A 222 29.58 20.63 -16.79
C ILE A 222 28.72 20.54 -18.05
N ALA A 223 28.96 21.39 -19.05
CA ALA A 223 28.24 21.37 -20.32
C ALA A 223 28.43 20.02 -21.06
N ALA A 224 29.64 19.48 -21.08
CA ALA A 224 29.92 18.18 -21.68
C ALA A 224 29.19 17.02 -20.95
N LEU A 225 29.12 17.07 -19.62
CA LEU A 225 28.38 16.07 -18.83
C LEU A 225 26.87 16.15 -19.07
N ILE A 226 26.31 17.37 -19.16
CA ILE A 226 24.89 17.59 -19.49
C ILE A 226 24.59 17.03 -20.88
N LYS A 227 25.40 17.38 -21.88
CA LYS A 227 25.26 16.86 -23.25
C LYS A 227 25.33 15.34 -23.31
N GLY A 228 26.28 14.72 -22.59
CA GLY A 228 26.39 13.26 -22.52
C GLY A 228 25.17 12.60 -21.89
N LYS A 229 24.54 13.24 -20.89
CA LYS A 229 23.28 12.78 -20.29
C LYS A 229 22.13 12.88 -21.29
N GLU A 230 21.99 14.00 -21.98
CA GLU A 230 20.96 14.21 -23.02
C GLU A 230 21.10 13.20 -24.16
N GLU A 231 22.33 12.93 -24.62
CA GLU A 231 22.60 11.91 -25.64
C GLU A 231 22.23 10.49 -25.16
N ALA A 232 22.53 10.17 -23.90
CA ALA A 232 22.15 8.88 -23.31
C ALA A 232 20.62 8.74 -23.16
N GLU A 233 19.94 9.82 -22.78
CA GLU A 233 18.48 9.87 -22.69
C GLU A 233 17.84 9.74 -24.08
N ALA A 234 18.34 10.47 -25.08
CA ALA A 234 17.89 10.36 -26.46
C ALA A 234 18.10 8.94 -27.01
N ASN A 235 19.24 8.32 -26.72
CA ASN A 235 19.49 6.92 -27.09
C ASN A 235 18.50 5.97 -26.41
N ALA A 236 18.23 6.15 -25.11
CA ALA A 236 17.24 5.36 -24.39
C ALA A 236 15.83 5.53 -24.99
N GLU A 237 15.44 6.74 -25.37
CA GLU A 237 14.18 7.00 -26.08
C GLU A 237 14.14 6.34 -27.46
N LEU A 238 15.24 6.34 -28.21
CA LEU A 238 15.34 5.59 -29.47
C LEU A 238 15.16 4.08 -29.25
N TRP A 239 15.78 3.51 -28.21
CA TRP A 239 15.59 2.10 -27.85
C TRP A 239 14.15 1.79 -27.43
N LYS A 240 13.52 2.69 -26.67
CA LYS A 240 12.09 2.56 -26.33
C LYS A 240 11.22 2.60 -27.59
N ALA A 241 11.48 3.56 -28.49
CA ALA A 241 10.75 3.67 -29.75
C ALA A 241 10.93 2.42 -30.64
N GLU A 242 12.15 1.86 -30.72
CA GLU A 242 12.42 0.63 -31.48
C GLU A 242 11.79 -0.61 -30.81
N ALA A 243 11.71 -0.65 -29.48
CA ALA A 243 11.00 -1.69 -28.75
C ALA A 243 9.48 -1.64 -29.02
N HIS A 244 8.91 -0.44 -29.16
CA HIS A 244 7.51 -0.21 -29.49
C HIS A 244 7.22 -0.21 -31.00
N ARG A 245 8.23 -0.40 -31.85
CA ARG A 245 8.08 -0.40 -33.30
C ARG A 245 7.19 -1.55 -33.77
N PRO A 246 6.07 -1.29 -34.47
CA PRO A 246 5.22 -2.34 -35.02
C PRO A 246 6.01 -3.24 -35.98
N GLY A 247 6.12 -4.53 -35.64
CA GLY A 247 6.88 -5.52 -36.42
C GLY A 247 8.18 -6.01 -35.77
N ASN A 248 8.61 -5.43 -34.64
CA ASN A 248 9.74 -5.97 -33.87
C ASN A 248 9.31 -7.26 -33.13
N LYS A 249 9.87 -8.41 -33.53
CA LYS A 249 9.57 -9.73 -32.92
C LYS A 249 10.29 -9.98 -31.60
N ARG A 250 11.05 -9.01 -31.08
CA ARG A 250 11.56 -9.04 -29.69
C ARG A 250 10.41 -8.64 -28.77
N GLY A 251 9.48 -9.57 -28.64
CA GLY A 251 8.25 -9.38 -27.89
C GLY A 251 8.51 -8.89 -26.48
N ASN A 252 7.76 -7.87 -26.08
CA ASN A 252 6.80 -7.98 -24.99
C ASN A 252 7.04 -9.26 -24.16
N ILE A 253 7.83 -9.15 -23.09
CA ILE A 253 7.75 -10.12 -21.99
C ILE A 253 6.39 -9.87 -21.36
N VAL A 254 5.37 -10.44 -21.99
CA VAL A 254 4.07 -10.62 -21.38
C VAL A 254 4.30 -11.70 -20.33
N VAL A 255 4.37 -11.27 -19.07
CA VAL A 255 4.09 -12.15 -17.94
C VAL A 255 2.60 -12.48 -18.05
N CYS A 256 2.29 -13.51 -18.84
CA CYS A 256 0.93 -13.94 -19.10
C CYS A 256 0.48 -14.84 -17.95
N THR A 257 -0.26 -14.28 -17.00
CA THR A 257 -1.32 -15.03 -16.33
C THR A 257 -2.37 -15.43 -17.37
N GLN A 258 -2.71 -16.71 -17.39
CA GLN A 258 -3.54 -17.38 -18.39
C GLN A 258 -4.96 -16.79 -18.50
N ALA A 259 -5.42 -16.49 -19.71
CA ALA A 259 -6.81 -16.70 -20.12
C ALA A 259 -6.97 -16.70 -21.66
N THR A 260 -7.35 -17.88 -22.15
CA THR A 260 -8.23 -18.19 -23.30
C THR A 260 -8.14 -17.41 -24.61
N GLN A 261 -7.78 -18.18 -25.64
CA GLN A 261 -7.70 -17.86 -27.06
C GLN A 261 -9.05 -17.46 -27.69
N ALA A 262 -9.06 -16.35 -28.41
CA ALA A 262 -9.96 -16.14 -29.55
C ALA A 262 -9.15 -15.64 -30.75
N ARG A 263 -9.06 -16.50 -31.76
CA ARG A 263 -8.29 -16.37 -32.99
C ARG A 263 -9.04 -15.46 -33.98
N VAL A 264 -8.44 -14.36 -34.41
CA VAL A 264 -8.70 -13.77 -35.74
C VAL A 264 -7.37 -13.38 -36.38
N ARG A 265 -7.17 -13.85 -37.61
CA ARG A 265 -5.94 -13.75 -38.41
C ARG A 265 -6.19 -12.73 -39.52
N PRO A 266 -5.35 -11.70 -39.74
CA PRO A 266 -5.33 -11.02 -41.01
C PRO A 266 -4.17 -11.53 -41.88
N ARG A 267 -4.47 -11.56 -43.18
CA ARG A 267 -3.67 -12.03 -44.31
C ARG A 267 -2.64 -10.94 -44.65
N SER A 268 -1.35 -11.25 -44.70
CA SER A 268 -0.34 -10.37 -45.29
C SER A 268 0.10 -10.93 -46.64
N VAL A 269 0.01 -10.09 -47.68
CA VAL A 269 0.58 -10.33 -49.00
C VAL A 269 2.07 -9.95 -48.96
N SER A 270 2.91 -10.88 -49.36
CA SER A 270 4.35 -10.67 -49.57
C SER A 270 4.61 -9.96 -50.89
N VAL A 271 5.34 -8.86 -50.87
CA VAL A 271 6.04 -8.36 -52.07
C VAL A 271 7.54 -8.52 -51.83
N VAL A 272 8.13 -9.25 -52.76
CA VAL A 272 9.54 -9.59 -52.90
C VAL A 272 10.39 -8.32 -53.07
N ARG A 273 11.53 -8.24 -52.38
CA ARG A 273 12.66 -7.42 -52.82
C ARG A 273 13.93 -8.25 -52.82
N THR A 274 14.47 -8.44 -54.02
CA THR A 274 15.80 -8.98 -54.30
C THR A 274 16.88 -8.00 -53.83
N ALA A 275 17.99 -8.56 -53.32
CA ALA A 275 19.25 -7.88 -53.02
C ALA A 275 19.91 -7.35 -54.33
N SER A 276 20.95 -6.52 -54.40
CA SER A 276 22.10 -6.20 -53.54
C SER A 276 22.93 -5.12 -54.26
N ALA A 277 23.65 -4.24 -53.53
CA ALA A 277 25.05 -3.84 -53.77
C ALA A 277 25.39 -2.47 -53.10
N SER A 278 26.67 -2.32 -52.79
CA SER A 278 27.34 -1.42 -51.86
C SER A 278 27.82 -0.08 -52.43
N ALA A 279 28.07 0.85 -51.49
CA ALA A 279 29.11 1.89 -51.47
C ALA A 279 28.93 3.16 -52.33
N GLY A 280 29.10 4.30 -51.67
CA GLY A 280 29.34 5.61 -52.30
C GLY A 280 28.56 6.74 -51.64
N MET A 281 29.18 7.45 -50.69
CA MET A 281 28.65 8.73 -50.23
C MET A 281 28.76 9.75 -51.37
N ALA A 282 27.62 10.18 -51.90
CA ALA A 282 27.47 11.45 -52.59
C ALA A 282 26.12 12.03 -52.19
N ARG A 283 26.14 13.24 -51.64
CA ARG A 283 24.94 14.02 -51.34
C ARG A 283 24.22 14.30 -52.65
N THR A 284 23.12 13.59 -52.88
CA THR A 284 22.05 14.06 -53.73
C THR A 284 20.90 14.43 -52.82
N GLU A 285 20.48 15.69 -52.84
CA GLU A 285 19.18 16.10 -52.32
C GLU A 285 18.12 15.19 -52.96
N GLU A 286 17.69 14.19 -52.20
CA GLU A 286 16.62 13.31 -52.57
C GLU A 286 15.37 14.19 -52.61
N LYS A 287 14.96 14.60 -53.81
CA LYS A 287 13.62 15.14 -54.04
C LYS A 287 12.65 14.06 -53.57
N ALA A 288 12.28 14.12 -52.30
CA ALA A 288 11.23 13.30 -51.73
C ALA A 288 10.03 13.45 -52.65
N ASP A 289 9.50 12.31 -53.12
CA ASP A 289 8.34 12.26 -53.99
C ASP A 289 7.28 13.24 -53.45
N PRO A 290 6.86 14.27 -54.22
CA PRO A 290 5.96 15.30 -53.75
C PRO A 290 4.65 14.72 -53.20
N VAL A 291 4.26 13.51 -53.66
CA VAL A 291 3.11 12.78 -53.14
C VAL A 291 3.34 12.28 -51.71
N ILE A 292 4.51 11.70 -51.43
CA ILE A 292 4.87 11.22 -50.08
C ILE A 292 5.03 12.39 -49.12
N LYS A 293 5.64 13.49 -49.58
CA LYS A 293 5.76 14.73 -48.80
C LYS A 293 4.37 15.28 -48.42
N GLY A 294 3.44 15.37 -49.36
CA GLY A 294 2.07 15.82 -49.09
C GLY A 294 1.25 14.88 -48.21
N ILE A 295 1.57 13.57 -48.19
CA ILE A 295 0.97 12.61 -47.26
C ILE A 295 1.51 12.82 -45.83
N VAL A 296 2.82 13.00 -45.68
CA VAL A 296 3.45 13.24 -44.37
C VAL A 296 2.97 14.57 -43.78
N GLU A 297 2.87 15.62 -44.59
CA GLU A 297 2.36 16.93 -44.16
C GLU A 297 0.89 16.84 -43.70
N ARG A 298 0.04 16.10 -44.41
CA ARG A 298 -1.36 15.88 -43.99
C ARG A 298 -1.47 15.11 -42.67
N HIS A 299 -0.71 14.02 -42.51
CA HIS A 299 -0.70 13.29 -41.25
C HIS A 299 -0.13 14.15 -40.12
N GLN A 300 0.87 14.99 -40.39
CA GLN A 300 1.43 15.89 -39.39
C GLN A 300 0.40 16.94 -38.96
N MET A 301 -0.38 17.49 -39.89
CA MET A 301 -1.49 18.39 -39.58
C MET A 301 -2.59 17.68 -38.77
N GLU A 302 -2.95 16.45 -39.12
CA GLU A 302 -3.93 15.65 -38.38
C GLU A 302 -3.45 15.33 -36.96
N ILE A 303 -2.19 14.93 -36.80
CA ILE A 303 -1.57 14.69 -35.48
C ILE A 303 -1.57 15.98 -34.65
N ASN A 304 -1.28 17.13 -35.25
CA ASN A 304 -1.29 18.41 -34.55
C ASN A 304 -2.72 18.81 -34.13
N ALA A 305 -3.72 18.59 -35.00
CA ALA A 305 -5.13 18.83 -34.68
C ALA A 305 -5.62 17.90 -33.55
N LEU A 306 -5.21 16.63 -33.56
CA LEU A 306 -5.53 15.68 -32.49
C LEU A 306 -4.88 16.07 -31.16
N LYS A 307 -3.62 16.53 -31.17
CA LYS A 307 -2.96 17.07 -29.98
C LYS A 307 -3.69 18.29 -29.43
N GLU A 308 -4.08 19.22 -30.29
CA GLU A 308 -4.85 20.40 -29.90
C GLU A 308 -6.21 20.03 -29.30
N LEU A 309 -6.91 19.04 -29.88
CA LEU A 309 -8.18 18.55 -29.36
C LEU A 309 -8.00 17.87 -27.99
N CYS A 310 -6.97 17.06 -27.81
CA CYS A 310 -6.64 16.45 -26.52
C CYS A 310 -6.34 17.50 -25.44
N LEU A 311 -5.61 18.57 -25.79
CA LEU A 311 -5.36 19.67 -24.85
C LEU A 311 -6.66 20.36 -24.46
N LYS A 312 -7.51 20.71 -25.42
CA LYS A 312 -8.82 21.33 -25.14
C LYS A 312 -9.76 20.45 -24.30
N ASP A 313 -9.73 19.13 -24.52
CA ASP A 313 -10.52 18.18 -23.72
C ASP A 313 -10.00 18.07 -22.29
N VAL A 314 -8.69 18.08 -22.09
CA VAL A 314 -8.07 18.12 -20.76
C VAL A 314 -8.40 19.43 -20.04
N ASP A 315 -8.29 20.57 -20.73
CA ASP A 315 -8.66 21.88 -20.16
C ASP A 315 -10.15 21.92 -19.78
N GLY A 316 -11.04 21.39 -20.64
CA GLY A 316 -12.46 21.28 -20.36
C GLY A 316 -12.78 20.40 -19.14
N ARG A 317 -12.05 19.30 -18.97
CA ARG A 317 -12.16 18.44 -17.77
C ARG A 317 -11.70 19.15 -16.51
N ILE A 318 -10.59 19.90 -16.57
CA ILE A 318 -10.09 20.68 -15.44
C ILE A 318 -11.11 21.74 -15.01
N GLU A 319 -11.71 22.45 -15.96
CA GLU A 319 -12.75 23.45 -15.64
C GLU A 319 -14.03 22.80 -15.07
N ALA A 320 -14.43 21.63 -15.57
CA ALA A 320 -15.55 20.88 -15.00
C ALA A 320 -15.24 20.38 -13.58
N GLU A 321 -14.01 19.93 -13.32
CA GLU A 321 -13.57 19.50 -11.98
C GLU A 321 -13.55 20.67 -10.99
N LYS A 322 -13.07 21.85 -11.41
CA LYS A 322 -13.13 23.09 -10.61
C LYS A 322 -14.58 23.48 -10.28
N GLU A 323 -15.49 23.37 -11.24
CA GLU A 323 -16.91 23.66 -11.00
C GLU A 323 -17.55 22.65 -10.04
N VAL A 324 -17.18 21.37 -10.14
CA VAL A 324 -17.60 20.34 -9.17
C VAL A 324 -17.06 20.64 -7.77
N GLU A 325 -15.82 21.10 -7.65
CA GLU A 325 -15.24 21.51 -6.37
C GLU A 325 -15.98 22.72 -5.77
N ARG A 326 -16.23 23.75 -6.59
CA ARG A 326 -17.02 24.93 -6.20
C ARG A 326 -18.43 24.54 -5.72
N LEU A 327 -19.09 23.63 -6.43
CA LEU A 327 -20.42 23.12 -6.04
C LEU A 327 -20.35 22.30 -4.75
N LYS A 328 -19.32 21.49 -4.55
CA LYS A 328 -19.10 20.76 -3.28
C LYS A 328 -18.91 21.73 -2.12
N GLU A 329 -18.13 22.79 -2.29
CA GLU A 329 -17.97 23.83 -1.27
C GLU A 329 -19.28 24.56 -0.98
N ALA A 330 -20.05 24.92 -2.01
CA ALA A 330 -21.37 25.53 -1.84
C ALA A 330 -22.34 24.60 -1.09
N MET A 331 -22.35 23.30 -1.41
CA MET A 331 -23.13 22.31 -0.67
C MET A 331 -22.68 22.19 0.79
N ALA A 332 -21.37 22.20 1.05
CA ALA A 332 -20.84 22.17 2.41
C ALA A 332 -21.24 23.43 3.21
N ARG A 333 -21.19 24.62 2.59
CA ARG A 333 -21.64 25.88 3.21
C ARG A 333 -23.13 25.86 3.53
N LEU A 334 -23.96 25.40 2.60
CA LEU A 334 -25.40 25.26 2.81
C LEU A 334 -25.75 24.22 3.89
N GLU A 335 -25.00 23.12 3.96
CA GLU A 335 -25.16 22.12 5.02
C GLU A 335 -24.80 22.69 6.40
N MET A 336 -23.73 23.47 6.49
CA MET A 336 -23.36 24.19 7.73
C MET A 336 -24.41 25.23 8.12
N GLU A 337 -24.98 25.95 7.15
CA GLU A 337 -26.06 26.92 7.40
C GLU A 337 -27.36 26.24 7.84
N LYS A 338 -27.71 25.09 7.26
CA LYS A 338 -28.85 24.26 7.69
C LYS A 338 -28.68 23.74 9.12
N ARG A 339 -27.45 23.35 9.51
CA ARG A 339 -27.13 22.95 10.88
C ARG A 339 -27.25 24.10 11.88
N GLN A 340 -27.00 25.33 11.45
CA GLN A 340 -27.16 26.54 12.28
C GLN A 340 -28.61 27.05 12.37
N LYS A 341 -29.45 26.81 11.34
CA LYS A 341 -30.85 27.25 11.27
C LYS A 341 -31.89 26.17 11.59
N GLY A 342 -31.47 24.96 11.98
CA GLY A 342 -32.38 23.90 12.42
C GLY A 342 -33.14 24.32 13.68
N THR A 343 -34.40 24.72 13.55
CA THR A 343 -35.26 24.94 14.71
C THR A 343 -35.39 23.61 15.46
N ASN A 344 -35.23 23.65 16.78
CA ASN A 344 -35.32 22.50 17.70
C ASN A 344 -36.69 21.76 17.63
N LEU A 345 -37.61 22.17 16.74
CA LEU A 345 -38.97 21.68 16.60
C LEU A 345 -39.07 20.16 16.47
N LYS A 346 -38.16 19.48 15.76
CA LYS A 346 -38.17 18.01 15.67
C LYS A 346 -37.82 17.34 17.01
N SER A 347 -36.83 17.88 17.73
CA SER A 347 -36.49 17.44 19.09
C SER A 347 -37.62 17.74 20.07
N ARG A 348 -38.30 18.90 19.95
CA ARG A 348 -39.46 19.25 20.78
C ARG A 348 -40.70 18.42 20.47
N LEU A 349 -40.88 18.00 19.22
CA LEU A 349 -42.00 17.11 18.84
C LEU A 349 -41.74 15.68 19.34
N ASP A 350 -40.50 15.19 19.30
CA ASP A 350 -40.14 13.89 19.89
C ASP A 350 -40.21 13.93 21.44
N GLU A 351 -39.98 15.09 22.07
CA GLU A 351 -40.14 15.28 23.52
C GLU A 351 -41.61 15.49 23.94
N ALA A 352 -42.42 16.15 23.12
CA ALA A 352 -43.87 16.29 23.30
C ALA A 352 -44.63 14.98 22.99
N ALA A 353 -44.04 14.07 22.21
CA ALA A 353 -44.53 12.72 21.96
C ALA A 353 -44.04 11.70 23.01
N GLY A 354 -43.59 12.15 24.18
CA GLY A 354 -43.38 11.30 25.35
C GLY A 354 -44.67 10.55 25.76
N PRO A 355 -44.53 9.35 26.36
CA PRO A 355 -45.59 8.35 26.46
C PRO A 355 -46.79 8.83 27.29
N SER A 356 -47.90 9.04 26.59
CA SER A 356 -49.22 9.10 27.18
C SER A 356 -49.52 7.82 27.95
N THR A 357 -49.67 7.90 29.27
CA THR A 357 -50.84 7.42 30.02
C THR A 357 -50.69 7.72 31.51
N TYR A 358 -51.35 8.78 31.96
CA TYR A 358 -51.73 8.95 33.36
C TYR A 358 -53.11 8.33 33.57
N LYS A 359 -53.27 7.40 34.53
CA LYS A 359 -54.55 7.10 35.18
C LYS A 359 -54.33 6.94 36.70
N PRO A 360 -55.17 7.56 37.55
CA PRO A 360 -55.06 7.54 39.02
C PRO A 360 -55.74 6.28 39.65
N PRO A 361 -55.70 6.09 40.99
CA PRO A 361 -55.57 4.77 41.62
C PRO A 361 -56.88 4.09 42.06
N CYS A 362 -56.92 2.74 42.01
CA CYS A 362 -57.45 1.76 43.01
C CYS A 362 -57.81 0.38 42.38
N PRO A 363 -57.87 -0.73 43.17
CA PRO A 363 -57.44 -2.11 42.81
C PRO A 363 -58.64 -3.07 42.55
N PRO A 364 -58.47 -4.41 42.48
CA PRO A 364 -57.38 -5.28 42.02
C PRO A 364 -57.83 -6.11 40.79
N LEU A 365 -56.96 -6.52 39.87
CA LEU A 365 -57.17 -7.77 39.10
C LEU A 365 -55.88 -8.27 38.46
N LYS A 366 -55.61 -9.55 38.66
CA LYS A 366 -54.43 -10.31 38.23
C LYS A 366 -54.17 -10.17 36.72
N LYS A 367 -52.94 -9.82 36.34
CA LYS A 367 -52.27 -10.37 35.13
C LYS A 367 -50.75 -10.26 35.27
N LYS A 368 -50.12 -11.42 35.48
CA LYS A 368 -48.68 -11.63 35.24
C LYS A 368 -48.40 -11.33 33.76
N GLY A 369 -47.46 -10.45 33.48
CA GLY A 369 -46.93 -10.19 32.13
C GLY A 369 -45.42 -10.05 32.21
N ASN A 370 -44.72 -11.08 31.71
CA ASN A 370 -43.27 -11.17 31.67
C ASN A 370 -42.68 -10.09 30.74
N LEU A 371 -41.58 -9.46 31.18
CA LEU A 371 -40.68 -8.70 30.30
C LEU A 371 -40.08 -9.66 29.26
N THR A 372 -40.12 -9.26 28.00
CA THR A 372 -39.64 -10.05 26.86
C THR A 372 -38.11 -10.23 26.96
N PRO A 373 -37.59 -11.45 27.05
CA PRO A 373 -36.14 -11.71 27.21
C PRO A 373 -35.24 -11.26 26.04
N GLY A 374 -35.81 -10.92 24.88
CA GLY A 374 -35.06 -10.71 23.64
C GLY A 374 -34.24 -9.42 23.55
N MET A 375 -34.67 -8.32 24.21
CA MET A 375 -33.97 -7.04 24.10
C MET A 375 -32.69 -7.00 24.95
N GLN A 376 -32.75 -7.49 26.21
CA GLN A 376 -31.56 -7.59 27.07
C GLN A 376 -30.50 -8.57 26.54
N LEU A 377 -30.92 -9.63 25.85
CA LEU A 377 -29.99 -10.58 25.23
C LEU A 377 -29.24 -9.98 24.04
N ASN A 378 -29.93 -9.18 23.21
CA ASN A 378 -29.28 -8.47 22.10
C ASN A 378 -28.27 -7.44 22.60
N ASP A 379 -28.58 -6.70 23.67
CA ASP A 379 -27.65 -5.71 24.25
C ASP A 379 -26.44 -6.38 24.93
N ARG A 380 -26.66 -7.51 25.61
CA ARG A 380 -25.59 -8.33 26.20
C ARG A 380 -24.66 -8.91 25.14
N GLU A 381 -25.21 -9.42 24.05
CA GLU A 381 -24.43 -9.97 22.93
C GLU A 381 -23.65 -8.88 22.18
N ALA A 382 -24.25 -7.70 21.99
CA ALA A 382 -23.55 -6.56 21.40
C ALA A 382 -22.35 -6.12 22.26
N PHE A 383 -22.49 -6.13 23.59
CA PHE A 383 -21.40 -5.82 24.51
C PHE A 383 -20.28 -6.87 24.46
N VAL A 384 -20.60 -8.16 24.46
CA VAL A 384 -19.62 -9.26 24.28
C VAL A 384 -18.82 -9.07 22.99
N GLN A 385 -19.48 -8.73 21.90
CA GLN A 385 -18.82 -8.56 20.60
C GLN A 385 -17.88 -7.35 20.56
N GLU A 386 -18.25 -6.24 21.20
CA GLU A 386 -17.40 -5.06 21.28
C GLU A 386 -16.16 -5.31 22.15
N GLU A 387 -16.33 -5.97 23.30
CA GLU A 387 -15.23 -6.36 24.18
C GLU A 387 -14.27 -7.34 23.48
N ARG A 388 -14.78 -8.31 22.72
CA ARG A 388 -13.95 -9.16 21.85
C ARG A 388 -13.16 -8.36 20.81
N LYS A 389 -13.73 -7.32 20.22
CA LYS A 389 -13.00 -6.45 19.27
C LYS A 389 -11.93 -5.62 19.97
N ASN A 390 -12.21 -5.14 21.18
CA ASN A 390 -11.27 -4.36 21.99
C ASN A 390 -10.06 -5.23 22.39
N LEU A 391 -10.29 -6.41 22.95
CA LEU A 391 -9.22 -7.31 23.40
C LEU A 391 -8.43 -7.94 22.26
N ARG A 392 -9.01 -8.10 21.06
CA ARG A 392 -8.27 -8.55 19.86
C ARG A 392 -7.20 -7.55 19.39
N LYS A 393 -7.37 -6.26 19.67
CA LYS A 393 -6.42 -5.20 19.28
C LYS A 393 -5.26 -5.05 20.26
N LYS A 394 -5.31 -5.71 21.43
CA LYS A 394 -4.34 -5.54 22.52
C LYS A 394 -3.21 -6.55 22.49
N ASN A 395 -2.02 -6.10 22.88
CA ASN A 395 -0.82 -6.91 22.95
C ASN A 395 -0.79 -7.79 24.21
N LYS A 396 0.03 -8.85 24.22
CA LYS A 396 0.17 -9.77 25.38
C LYS A 396 0.44 -9.04 26.70
N LEU A 397 1.30 -8.01 26.67
CA LEU A 397 1.64 -7.21 27.86
C LEU A 397 0.46 -6.38 28.37
N GLU A 398 -0.37 -5.87 27.46
CA GLU A 398 -1.57 -5.10 27.80
C GLU A 398 -2.66 -6.02 28.38
N ILE A 399 -2.82 -7.23 27.84
CA ILE A 399 -3.73 -8.23 28.40
C ILE A 399 -3.26 -8.64 29.81
N GLN A 400 -1.95 -8.89 30.00
CA GLN A 400 -1.41 -9.19 31.34
C GLN A 400 -1.59 -8.03 32.33
N LYS A 401 -1.56 -6.78 31.86
CA LYS A 401 -1.87 -5.62 32.69
C LYS A 401 -3.33 -5.65 33.14
N ILE A 402 -4.27 -5.85 32.20
CA ILE A 402 -5.70 -5.98 32.50
C ILE A 402 -5.97 -7.13 33.48
N CYS A 403 -5.27 -8.25 33.33
CA CYS A 403 -5.37 -9.39 34.25
C CYS A 403 -4.98 -9.03 35.69
N ARG A 404 -3.92 -8.22 35.86
CA ARG A 404 -3.52 -7.74 37.19
C ARG A 404 -4.52 -6.74 37.76
N ASP A 405 -5.05 -5.86 36.91
CA ASP A 405 -5.99 -4.80 37.31
C ASP A 405 -7.38 -5.37 37.67
N GLU A 406 -7.82 -6.44 36.99
CA GLU A 406 -9.13 -7.10 37.19
C GLU A 406 -9.06 -8.38 38.04
N GLY A 407 -7.87 -8.74 38.55
CA GLY A 407 -7.70 -9.92 39.41
C GLY A 407 -7.89 -11.26 38.70
N ILE A 408 -7.68 -11.33 37.39
CA ILE A 408 -7.83 -12.54 36.57
C ILE A 408 -6.46 -13.24 36.43
N LEU A 409 -6.42 -14.56 36.64
CA LEU A 409 -5.19 -15.34 36.44
C LEU A 409 -4.87 -15.48 34.95
N TYR A 410 -3.67 -15.01 34.56
CA TYR A 410 -3.18 -15.15 33.20
C TYR A 410 -2.75 -16.60 32.93
N THR A 411 -3.41 -17.27 31.99
CA THR A 411 -3.05 -18.63 31.56
C THR A 411 -2.49 -18.59 30.14
N THR A 412 -3.37 -18.58 29.15
CA THR A 412 -3.04 -18.45 27.73
C THR A 412 -3.85 -17.31 27.13
N LEU A 413 -3.31 -16.66 26.10
CA LEU A 413 -3.81 -15.36 25.66
C LEU A 413 -5.31 -15.35 25.29
N GLU A 414 -5.80 -16.36 24.57
CA GLU A 414 -7.19 -16.40 24.12
C GLU A 414 -8.20 -16.80 25.22
N PRO A 415 -7.97 -17.86 26.02
CA PRO A 415 -8.80 -18.16 27.18
C PRO A 415 -8.87 -17.02 28.19
N THR A 416 -7.75 -16.33 28.43
CA THR A 416 -7.72 -15.18 29.34
C THR A 416 -8.52 -13.98 28.80
N LYS A 417 -8.56 -13.76 27.47
CA LYS A 417 -9.41 -12.72 26.88
C LYS A 417 -10.90 -13.03 27.07
N GLU A 418 -11.30 -14.29 26.88
CA GLU A 418 -12.69 -14.70 27.11
C GLU A 418 -13.10 -14.63 28.59
N GLU A 419 -12.19 -14.94 29.52
CA GLU A 419 -12.42 -14.79 30.96
C GLU A 419 -12.64 -13.32 31.37
N ILE A 420 -11.84 -12.39 30.80
CA ILE A 420 -12.04 -10.94 30.96
C ILE A 420 -13.42 -10.52 30.47
N ILE A 421 -13.84 -10.98 29.30
CA ILE A 421 -15.16 -10.66 28.73
C ILE A 421 -16.26 -11.20 29.63
N TYR A 422 -16.12 -12.44 30.11
CA TYR A 422 -17.09 -13.07 30.99
C TYR A 422 -17.29 -12.28 32.29
N GLN A 423 -16.20 -11.91 32.97
CA GLN A 423 -16.30 -11.09 34.19
C GLN A 423 -16.92 -9.72 33.93
N ARG A 424 -16.53 -9.01 32.86
CA ARG A 424 -17.09 -7.70 32.51
C ARG A 424 -18.58 -7.78 32.18
N VAL A 425 -19.01 -8.83 31.48
CA VAL A 425 -20.42 -9.11 31.18
C VAL A 425 -21.20 -9.42 32.45
N GLN A 426 -20.62 -10.20 33.37
CA GLN A 426 -21.24 -10.52 34.65
C GLN A 426 -21.36 -9.28 35.54
N HIS A 427 -20.37 -8.38 35.51
CA HIS A 427 -20.42 -7.11 36.22
C HIS A 427 -21.47 -6.13 35.62
N MET A 428 -21.65 -6.11 34.30
CA MET A 428 -22.60 -5.18 33.64
C MET A 428 -24.03 -5.69 33.54
N PHE A 429 -24.24 -6.99 33.39
CA PHE A 429 -25.55 -7.60 33.15
C PHE A 429 -25.94 -8.64 34.22
N GLY A 430 -25.11 -8.86 35.24
CA GLY A 430 -25.46 -9.67 36.39
C GLY A 430 -26.39 -8.89 37.33
N VAL A 431 -27.53 -9.48 37.66
CA VAL A 431 -28.39 -9.03 38.76
C VAL A 431 -27.78 -9.59 40.05
N ASP A 432 -27.45 -8.72 41.01
CA ASP A 432 -26.97 -9.12 42.33
C ASP A 432 -27.97 -10.06 43.00
N ASN A 433 -27.63 -11.35 43.11
CA ASN A 433 -28.23 -12.18 44.14
C ASN A 433 -27.43 -11.97 45.43
N LEU A 434 -27.94 -11.09 46.29
CA LEU A 434 -27.58 -11.07 47.70
C LEU A 434 -27.92 -12.45 48.31
N THR A 435 -26.90 -13.27 48.57
CA THR A 435 -26.90 -14.16 49.73
C THR A 435 -25.76 -13.75 50.66
N LYS A 436 -25.96 -12.60 51.33
CA LYS A 436 -25.32 -12.29 52.61
C LYS A 436 -26.17 -11.25 53.35
N GLY A 437 -26.73 -11.66 54.49
CA GLY A 437 -27.31 -10.72 55.46
C GLY A 437 -28.69 -11.09 56.02
N LYS A 438 -28.77 -12.16 56.83
CA LYS A 438 -29.69 -12.17 57.97
C LYS A 438 -28.89 -12.53 59.22
N GLY A 439 -28.40 -11.49 59.90
CA GLY A 439 -28.25 -11.54 61.35
C GLY A 439 -29.57 -11.11 61.98
N LYS A 440 -29.97 -11.81 63.04
CA LYS A 440 -30.79 -11.28 64.13
C LYS A 440 -30.46 -12.05 65.40
N ASP A 441 -30.18 -11.28 66.44
CA ASP A 441 -29.86 -11.67 67.81
C ASP A 441 -30.94 -12.55 68.46
N ASP A 442 -30.53 -13.46 69.36
CA ASP A 442 -30.82 -13.29 70.79
C ASP A 442 -30.04 -14.29 71.66
N THR A 443 -29.67 -13.79 72.83
CA THR A 443 -29.02 -14.47 73.96
C THR A 443 -30.10 -14.92 74.95
N VAL A 444 -30.14 -16.19 75.39
CA VAL A 444 -30.67 -16.60 76.71
C VAL A 444 -29.98 -17.91 77.19
N VAL A 445 -29.07 -17.73 78.18
CA VAL A 445 -28.93 -18.42 79.48
C VAL A 445 -28.74 -19.96 79.57
N GLU A 446 -27.49 -20.32 79.91
CA GLU A 446 -27.00 -21.08 81.09
C GLU A 446 -27.51 -22.52 81.38
N VAL A 447 -26.56 -23.47 81.50
CA VAL A 447 -26.24 -24.25 82.73
C VAL A 447 -25.09 -25.27 82.46
N THR A 448 -23.93 -24.96 83.05
CA THR A 448 -22.91 -25.79 83.77
C THR A 448 -22.18 -27.03 83.19
N ALA A 449 -20.85 -26.97 83.37
CA ALA A 449 -19.95 -27.96 84.03
C ALA A 449 -18.98 -28.84 83.19
N GLY A 450 -17.71 -28.85 83.64
CA GLY A 450 -16.68 -29.91 83.47
C GLY A 450 -15.63 -29.62 82.39
N GLU A 451 -14.45 -29.05 82.67
CA GLU A 451 -13.23 -29.63 83.31
C GLU A 451 -12.30 -30.43 82.36
N THR A 452 -10.98 -30.16 82.52
CA THR A 452 -9.76 -30.91 82.09
C THR A 452 -9.35 -30.86 80.62
N GLU A 453 -8.08 -30.81 80.20
CA GLU A 453 -6.73 -30.66 80.78
C GLU A 453 -5.74 -30.47 79.60
N ASP A 454 -4.74 -29.60 79.79
CA ASP A 454 -3.31 -29.68 79.43
C ASP A 454 -2.80 -30.28 78.10
N ASN A 455 -1.99 -29.50 77.36
CA ASN A 455 -0.51 -29.58 77.40
C ASN A 455 0.17 -28.74 76.30
N ASP A 456 0.98 -27.78 76.75
CA ASP A 456 2.32 -27.34 76.33
C ASP A 456 2.87 -27.65 74.91
N VAL A 457 3.47 -26.65 74.26
CA VAL A 457 4.93 -26.39 74.35
C VAL A 457 5.32 -25.22 73.40
N GLU A 458 5.94 -24.22 74.03
CA GLU A 458 6.82 -23.16 73.56
C GLU A 458 7.86 -23.54 72.48
N ALA A 459 8.18 -22.61 71.58
CA ALA A 459 9.56 -22.13 71.40
C ALA A 459 9.64 -21.08 70.27
N ALA A 460 9.74 -19.82 70.70
CA ALA A 460 10.35 -18.75 69.93
C ALA A 460 11.85 -18.99 69.74
N VAL A 461 12.42 -18.64 68.58
CA VAL A 461 13.75 -18.00 68.51
C VAL A 461 13.76 -17.05 67.31
N ASP A 462 14.53 -16.00 67.51
CA ASP A 462 14.39 -14.65 67.02
C ASP A 462 15.58 -14.30 66.10
N THR A 463 15.44 -13.17 65.40
CA THR A 463 16.55 -12.20 65.15
C THR A 463 17.65 -12.50 64.11
N ALA A 464 17.49 -11.82 62.97
CA ALA A 464 18.37 -10.80 62.37
C ALA A 464 19.75 -11.07 61.72
N ALA A 465 19.98 -10.20 60.73
CA ALA A 465 21.24 -9.60 60.26
C ALA A 465 22.09 -10.35 59.21
N SER A 466 21.92 -9.97 57.94
CA SER A 466 22.86 -9.10 57.19
C SER A 466 22.29 -8.71 55.84
#